data_AF-A0A257E2L6-F1
#
_entry.id   AF-A0A257E2L6-F1
#
_cell.length_a   1.000
_cell.length_b   1.000
_cell.length_c   1.000
_cell.angle_alpha   90.00
_cell.angle_beta   90.00
_cell.angle_gamma   90.00
#
_symmetry.space_group_name_H-M   'P 1'
#
loop_
_entity.id
_entity.type
_entity.pdbx_description
1 polymer ?
#
loop_
_entity_poly.entity_id
_entity_poly.type
_entity_poly.pdbx_seq_one_letter_code
_entity_poly.pdbx_strand_id
1 'polypeptide(L)'
;MPIRHCIVHLIDKKPDGTPAVLHARDSELSESAAIENMLADLNESYNAKQGKAWGFFHAESGAHPFSGWLKEYFDGGQDFTTFSRTAVEHLQKLMEESNLSTGGHVLFAHYQQGMTDYLAIALLHHSEGVAVTDELDVTPSRHLDLGQLHLAARINVSEWQNNKQSKQYISFIKGKNGKKVSEYFRDFIGCQEGVDGPGETRTLLKAFSDFVESEDLPDESAREKTKTLVDYASSQAKLGEPMGLEELSGLIDEDRPKAFYDHIRNKDYGLSPEIPADKRTLNQFRRFTGRAEGLSISFEAHLLGDKIEYDEAAGTLIIKGLPTQLTDQLKRRN
;
A
#
# COMPACT_ATOMS: atom_id res chain seq x y z
N MET A 1 -8.93 -13.33 -9.48
CA MET A 1 -9.53 -12.40 -8.51
C MET A 1 -10.95 -12.10 -9.00
N PRO A 2 -11.96 -12.89 -8.62
CA PRO A 2 -13.33 -12.67 -9.11
C PRO A 2 -13.90 -11.36 -8.54
N ILE A 3 -14.53 -10.59 -9.42
CA ILE A 3 -15.24 -9.35 -9.07
C ILE A 3 -16.67 -9.73 -8.71
N ARG A 4 -17.10 -9.40 -7.50
CA ARG A 4 -18.47 -9.67 -7.03
C ARG A 4 -19.40 -8.54 -7.47
N HIS A 5 -18.96 -7.31 -7.23
CA HIS A 5 -19.71 -6.10 -7.54
C HIS A 5 -18.78 -4.96 -7.90
N CYS A 6 -19.17 -4.14 -8.87
CA CYS A 6 -18.37 -3.01 -9.32
C CYS A 6 -19.27 -1.87 -9.80
N ILE A 7 -19.01 -0.65 -9.34
CA ILE A 7 -19.77 0.53 -9.74
C ILE A 7 -18.86 1.76 -9.73
N VAL A 8 -19.11 2.66 -10.68
CA VAL A 8 -18.41 3.94 -10.79
C VAL A 8 -19.43 5.07 -10.82
N HIS A 9 -19.30 5.98 -9.85
CA HIS A 9 -20.03 7.25 -9.80
C HIS A 9 -19.10 8.38 -10.26
N LEU A 10 -19.66 9.56 -10.56
CA LEU A 10 -18.88 10.75 -10.85
C LEU A 10 -19.29 11.88 -9.90
N ILE A 11 -18.31 12.53 -9.27
CA ILE A 11 -18.52 13.80 -8.57
C ILE A 11 -17.83 14.87 -9.40
N ASP A 12 -18.57 15.81 -9.97
CA ASP A 12 -18.03 16.98 -10.65
C ASP A 12 -17.82 18.11 -9.63
N LYS A 13 -16.56 18.45 -9.39
CA LYS A 13 -16.18 19.54 -8.48
C LYS A 13 -14.84 20.15 -8.91
N LYS A 14 -14.76 21.48 -8.91
CA LYS A 14 -13.51 22.22 -9.15
C LYS A 14 -13.00 22.85 -7.84
N PRO A 15 -11.68 23.06 -7.72
CA PRO A 15 -11.07 23.68 -6.53
C PRO A 15 -11.21 25.21 -6.54
N ASP A 16 -12.40 25.71 -6.89
CA ASP A 16 -12.75 27.13 -7.03
C ASP A 16 -13.97 27.52 -6.18
N GLY A 17 -14.43 26.61 -5.31
CA GLY A 17 -15.61 26.81 -4.48
C GLY A 17 -16.94 26.45 -5.15
N THR A 18 -16.92 25.92 -6.38
CA THR A 18 -18.13 25.38 -7.00
C THR A 18 -18.72 24.22 -6.18
N PRO A 19 -20.07 24.14 -6.08
CA PRO A 19 -20.75 23.01 -5.44
C PRO A 19 -20.36 21.69 -6.10
N ALA A 20 -20.32 20.61 -5.31
CA ALA A 20 -20.07 19.28 -5.85
C ALA A 20 -21.35 18.76 -6.51
N VAL A 21 -21.28 18.31 -7.75
CA VAL A 21 -22.44 17.71 -8.45
C VAL A 21 -22.23 16.22 -8.57
N LEU A 22 -23.09 15.44 -7.92
CA LEU A 22 -23.05 13.98 -7.99
C LEU A 22 -23.84 13.46 -9.19
N HIS A 23 -23.16 12.72 -10.04
CA HIS A 23 -23.70 11.89 -11.11
C HIS A 23 -23.58 10.43 -10.68
N ALA A 24 -24.54 9.97 -9.89
CA ALA A 24 -24.58 8.59 -9.42
C ALA A 24 -25.15 7.66 -10.49
N ARG A 25 -24.49 6.51 -10.69
CA ARG A 25 -24.98 5.42 -11.54
C ARG A 25 -26.12 4.67 -10.84
N ASP A 26 -27.11 4.21 -11.61
CA ASP A 26 -28.30 3.51 -11.11
C ASP A 26 -28.19 1.98 -11.09
N SER A 27 -27.11 1.43 -11.65
CA SER A 27 -26.87 -0.01 -11.70
C SER A 27 -25.38 -0.33 -11.75
N GLU A 28 -25.04 -1.54 -11.34
CA GLU A 28 -23.67 -2.05 -11.40
C GLU A 28 -23.11 -2.08 -12.83
N LEU A 29 -21.79 -2.11 -12.94
CA LEU A 29 -21.10 -2.36 -14.20
C LEU A 29 -21.25 -3.84 -14.58
N SER A 30 -21.66 -4.11 -15.81
CA SER A 30 -21.74 -5.47 -16.34
C SER A 30 -20.35 -6.08 -16.50
N GLU A 31 -20.19 -7.35 -16.13
CA GLU A 31 -18.93 -8.08 -16.25
C GLU A 31 -18.29 -7.92 -17.64
N SER A 32 -17.01 -7.56 -17.66
CA SER A 32 -16.23 -7.43 -18.88
C SER A 32 -14.73 -7.52 -18.59
N ALA A 33 -13.96 -7.96 -19.58
CA ALA A 33 -12.50 -7.97 -19.52
C ALA A 33 -11.92 -6.58 -19.22
N ALA A 34 -12.60 -5.50 -19.66
CA ALA A 34 -12.18 -4.13 -19.38
C ALA A 34 -12.22 -3.80 -17.88
N ILE A 35 -13.25 -4.28 -17.16
CA ILE A 35 -13.38 -4.07 -15.70
C ILE A 35 -12.37 -4.92 -14.95
N GLU A 36 -12.15 -6.17 -15.39
CA GLU A 36 -11.12 -7.05 -14.82
C GLU A 36 -9.73 -6.42 -14.92
N ASN A 37 -9.37 -5.91 -16.11
CA ASN A 37 -8.09 -5.24 -16.33
C ASN A 37 -7.99 -3.95 -15.51
N MET A 38 -9.03 -3.11 -15.50
CA MET A 38 -9.05 -1.88 -14.71
C MET A 38 -8.82 -2.16 -13.22
N LEU A 39 -9.48 -3.19 -12.66
CA LEU A 39 -9.33 -3.52 -11.25
C LEU A 39 -7.97 -4.19 -10.95
N ALA A 40 -7.41 -4.95 -11.89
CA ALA A 40 -6.05 -5.48 -11.77
C ALA A 40 -5.01 -4.35 -11.74
N ASP A 41 -5.09 -3.42 -12.70
CA ASP A 41 -4.19 -2.25 -12.80
C ASP A 41 -4.31 -1.33 -11.58
N LEU A 42 -5.54 -1.13 -11.09
CA LEU A 42 -5.80 -0.38 -9.86
C LEU A 42 -5.12 -1.05 -8.66
N ASN A 43 -5.29 -2.37 -8.50
CA ASN A 43 -4.70 -3.11 -7.39
C ASN A 43 -3.17 -3.10 -7.45
N GLU A 44 -2.59 -3.29 -8.63
CA GLU A 44 -1.14 -3.19 -8.82
C GLU A 44 -0.63 -1.80 -8.43
N SER A 45 -1.26 -0.75 -8.96
CA SER A 45 -0.91 0.63 -8.68
C SER A 45 -1.06 0.98 -7.20
N TYR A 46 -2.14 0.52 -6.57
CA TYR A 46 -2.42 0.72 -5.15
C TYR A 46 -1.41 -0.01 -4.26
N ASN A 47 -1.09 -1.26 -4.59
CA ASN A 47 -0.09 -2.04 -3.88
C ASN A 47 1.29 -1.41 -4.01
N ALA A 48 1.63 -0.86 -5.19
CA ALA A 48 2.89 -0.17 -5.45
C ALA A 48 3.07 1.14 -4.65
N LYS A 49 1.98 1.78 -4.19
CA LYS A 49 2.09 3.03 -3.41
C LYS A 49 2.82 2.84 -2.09
N GLN A 50 3.79 3.71 -1.87
CA GLN A 50 4.47 3.90 -0.59
C GLN A 50 3.72 4.91 0.29
N GLY A 51 3.90 4.82 1.60
CA GLY A 51 3.26 5.76 2.54
C GLY A 51 1.77 5.48 2.76
N LYS A 52 1.36 4.21 2.66
CA LYS A 52 0.05 3.78 3.12
C LYS A 52 -0.01 3.80 4.64
N ALA A 53 -1.16 4.18 5.18
CA ALA A 53 -1.47 4.01 6.59
C ALA A 53 -2.44 2.84 6.77
N TRP A 54 -2.45 2.30 7.98
CA TRP A 54 -3.25 1.15 8.37
C TRP A 54 -4.13 1.51 9.56
N GLY A 55 -5.34 0.97 9.54
CA GLY A 55 -6.35 1.35 10.49
C GLY A 55 -7.55 0.43 10.50
N PHE A 56 -8.57 0.90 11.21
CA PHE A 56 -9.83 0.21 11.42
C PHE A 56 -10.93 1.26 11.52
N PHE A 57 -12.18 0.82 11.49
CA PHE A 57 -13.30 1.75 11.57
C PHE A 57 -13.35 2.43 12.95
N HIS A 58 -13.73 3.70 12.96
CA HIS A 58 -14.37 4.30 14.11
C HIS A 58 -15.64 3.53 14.47
N ALA A 59 -16.05 3.64 15.73
CA ALA A 59 -17.36 3.13 16.14
C ALA A 59 -18.46 3.81 15.30
N GLU A 60 -19.44 3.01 14.88
CA GLU A 60 -20.57 3.46 14.09
C GLU A 60 -21.28 4.63 14.80
N SER A 61 -21.43 5.74 14.09
CA SER A 61 -22.05 6.95 14.60
C SER A 61 -22.50 7.83 13.44
N GLY A 62 -23.28 8.89 13.73
CA GLY A 62 -23.66 9.86 12.69
C GLY A 62 -22.46 10.56 12.03
N ALA A 63 -21.31 10.64 12.72
CA ALA A 63 -20.07 11.20 12.17
C ALA A 63 -19.28 10.18 11.32
N HIS A 64 -19.43 8.89 11.60
CA HIS A 64 -18.74 7.80 10.90
C HIS A 64 -19.73 6.68 10.54
N PRO A 65 -20.64 6.93 9.57
CA PRO A 65 -21.74 6.01 9.27
C PRO A 65 -21.38 4.87 8.32
N PHE A 66 -20.24 4.97 7.62
CA PHE A 66 -19.85 4.08 6.53
C PHE A 66 -19.85 2.58 6.91
N SER A 67 -19.31 2.25 8.09
CA SER A 67 -19.22 0.87 8.57
C SER A 67 -20.59 0.25 8.83
N GLY A 68 -21.58 1.04 9.23
CA GLY A 68 -22.98 0.62 9.38
C GLY A 68 -23.62 0.25 8.04
N TRP A 69 -23.47 1.10 7.03
CA TRP A 69 -23.97 0.82 5.68
C TRP A 69 -23.30 -0.40 5.06
N LEU A 70 -21.97 -0.51 5.21
CA LEU A 70 -21.22 -1.67 4.74
C LEU A 70 -21.71 -2.96 5.41
N LYS A 71 -21.98 -2.90 6.72
CA LYS A 71 -22.50 -4.04 7.47
C LYS A 71 -23.88 -4.45 6.97
N GLU A 72 -24.79 -3.48 6.79
CA GLU A 72 -26.13 -3.73 6.28
C GLU A 72 -26.10 -4.35 4.87
N TYR A 73 -25.16 -3.95 4.01
CA TYR A 73 -24.93 -4.60 2.72
C TYR A 73 -24.52 -6.08 2.87
N PHE A 74 -23.51 -6.37 3.70
CA PHE A 74 -23.05 -7.75 3.90
C PHE A 74 -24.05 -8.63 4.66
N ASP A 75 -24.90 -8.04 5.50
CA ASP A 75 -25.99 -8.73 6.20
C ASP A 75 -27.22 -8.93 5.28
N GLY A 76 -27.19 -8.44 4.03
CA GLY A 76 -28.26 -8.57 3.04
C GLY A 76 -29.46 -7.64 3.25
N GLY A 77 -29.30 -6.59 4.07
CA GLY A 77 -30.32 -5.57 4.29
C GLY A 77 -30.46 -4.57 3.15
N GLN A 78 -29.41 -4.38 2.34
CA GLN A 78 -29.44 -3.57 1.12
C GLN A 78 -28.55 -4.18 0.03
N ASP A 79 -28.82 -3.83 -1.23
CA ASP A 79 -27.96 -4.23 -2.35
C ASP A 79 -26.72 -3.31 -2.51
N PHE A 80 -25.77 -3.74 -3.33
CA PHE A 80 -24.50 -3.03 -3.52
C PHE A 80 -24.69 -1.63 -4.12
N THR A 81 -25.66 -1.47 -5.03
CA THR A 81 -25.95 -0.19 -5.70
C THR A 81 -26.51 0.83 -4.71
N THR A 82 -27.41 0.39 -3.81
CA THR A 82 -27.97 1.23 -2.74
C THR A 82 -26.88 1.66 -1.77
N PHE A 83 -26.06 0.70 -1.31
CA PHE A 83 -24.92 0.97 -0.44
C PHE A 83 -23.95 1.98 -1.05
N SER A 84 -23.52 1.77 -2.31
CA SER A 84 -22.53 2.63 -2.95
C SER A 84 -23.08 4.04 -3.21
N ARG A 85 -24.38 4.15 -3.53
CA ARG A 85 -25.09 5.43 -3.68
C ARG A 85 -25.10 6.21 -2.36
N THR A 86 -25.51 5.58 -1.26
CA THR A 86 -25.49 6.23 0.07
C THR A 86 -24.09 6.66 0.46
N ALA A 87 -23.09 5.80 0.23
CA ALA A 87 -21.69 6.11 0.51
C ALA A 87 -21.19 7.31 -0.31
N VAL A 88 -21.44 7.35 -1.63
CA VAL A 88 -20.94 8.45 -2.48
C VAL A 88 -21.65 9.77 -2.22
N GLU A 89 -22.93 9.75 -1.84
CA GLU A 89 -23.66 10.94 -1.39
C GLU A 89 -23.06 11.54 -0.11
N HIS A 90 -22.58 10.68 0.80
CA HIS A 90 -21.85 11.13 1.98
C HIS A 90 -20.48 11.72 1.62
N LEU A 91 -19.73 11.07 0.72
CA LEU A 91 -18.47 11.60 0.22
C LEU A 91 -18.65 12.98 -0.44
N GLN A 92 -19.69 13.15 -1.26
CA GLN A 92 -20.03 14.43 -1.88
C GLN A 92 -20.18 15.54 -0.84
N LYS A 93 -20.94 15.29 0.25
CA LYS A 93 -21.13 16.27 1.34
C LYS A 93 -19.81 16.65 2.00
N LEU A 94 -18.95 15.69 2.31
CA LEU A 94 -17.63 15.97 2.89
C LEU A 94 -16.72 16.75 1.93
N MET A 95 -16.83 16.50 0.62
CA MET A 95 -16.10 17.29 -0.38
C MET A 95 -16.60 18.74 -0.45
N GLU A 96 -17.89 18.99 -0.23
CA GLU A 96 -18.44 20.36 -0.20
C GLU A 96 -17.86 21.22 0.93
N GLU A 97 -17.48 20.62 2.05
CA GLU A 97 -16.86 21.32 3.18
C GLU A 97 -15.44 21.83 2.86
N SER A 98 -14.83 21.37 1.76
CA SER A 98 -13.47 21.74 1.36
C SER A 98 -13.43 22.41 -0.01
N ASN A 99 -13.09 23.71 -0.02
CA ASN A 99 -12.89 24.49 -1.24
C ASN A 99 -11.70 24.03 -2.09
N LEU A 100 -10.81 23.21 -1.53
CA LEU A 100 -9.62 22.69 -2.21
C LEU A 100 -9.81 21.27 -2.74
N SER A 101 -10.97 20.67 -2.54
CA SER A 101 -11.24 19.33 -3.07
C SER A 101 -11.57 19.38 -4.56
N THR A 102 -11.13 18.35 -5.28
CA THR A 102 -11.39 18.17 -6.70
C THR A 102 -12.22 16.90 -6.86
N GLY A 103 -13.21 16.97 -7.76
CA GLY A 103 -14.06 15.86 -8.13
C GLY A 103 -13.34 14.77 -8.93
N GLY A 104 -14.05 13.69 -9.23
CA GLY A 104 -13.52 12.56 -9.99
C GLY A 104 -14.49 11.38 -10.02
N HIS A 105 -14.02 10.29 -10.61
CA HIS A 105 -14.74 9.03 -10.68
C HIS A 105 -14.55 8.27 -9.38
N VAL A 106 -15.63 8.02 -8.66
CA VAL A 106 -15.61 7.25 -7.41
C VAL A 106 -15.91 5.79 -7.75
N LEU A 107 -14.87 4.96 -7.75
CA LEU A 107 -14.96 3.53 -7.93
C LEU A 107 -15.23 2.85 -6.58
N PHE A 108 -16.20 1.94 -6.55
CA PHE A 108 -16.36 0.93 -5.52
C PHE A 108 -16.27 -0.45 -6.18
N ALA A 109 -15.40 -1.31 -5.66
CA ALA A 109 -15.23 -2.67 -6.15
C ALA A 109 -15.17 -3.65 -4.98
N HIS A 110 -16.17 -4.53 -4.90
CA HIS A 110 -16.17 -5.69 -4.01
C HIS A 110 -15.66 -6.89 -4.82
N TYR A 111 -14.55 -7.48 -4.38
CA TYR A 111 -13.90 -8.58 -5.08
C TYR A 111 -13.27 -9.54 -4.08
N GLN A 112 -12.98 -10.75 -4.55
CA GLN A 112 -12.31 -11.78 -3.76
C GLN A 112 -10.88 -12.00 -4.26
N GLN A 113 -9.92 -12.05 -3.34
CA GLN A 113 -8.54 -12.45 -3.62
C GLN A 113 -8.20 -13.63 -2.71
N GLY A 114 -7.90 -14.78 -3.32
CA GLY A 114 -7.83 -16.05 -2.58
C GLY A 114 -9.19 -16.37 -1.95
N MET A 115 -9.21 -16.50 -0.62
CA MET A 115 -10.43 -16.70 0.16
C MET A 115 -10.93 -15.42 0.86
N THR A 116 -10.26 -14.30 0.63
CA THR A 116 -10.49 -13.04 1.35
C THR A 116 -11.31 -12.08 0.50
N ASP A 117 -12.38 -11.54 1.08
CA ASP A 117 -13.22 -10.52 0.49
C ASP A 117 -12.66 -9.12 0.79
N TYR A 118 -12.60 -8.30 -0.25
CA TYR A 118 -12.10 -6.93 -0.18
C TYR A 118 -13.10 -5.95 -0.76
N LEU A 119 -13.16 -4.76 -0.17
CA LEU A 119 -13.79 -3.59 -0.77
C LEU A 119 -12.69 -2.56 -1.08
N ALA A 120 -12.46 -2.29 -2.36
CA ALA A 120 -11.63 -1.18 -2.81
C ALA A 120 -12.50 0.03 -3.14
N ILE A 121 -12.05 1.21 -2.71
CA ILE A 121 -12.72 2.49 -2.96
C ILE A 121 -11.66 3.49 -3.40
N ALA A 122 -11.86 4.15 -4.54
CA ALA A 122 -10.90 5.10 -5.06
C ALA A 122 -11.58 6.29 -5.76
N LEU A 123 -11.05 7.49 -5.54
CA LEU A 123 -11.38 8.66 -6.35
C LEU A 123 -10.33 8.79 -7.46
N LEU A 124 -10.75 8.51 -8.69
CA LEU A 124 -9.93 8.44 -9.90
C LEU A 124 -10.13 9.68 -10.76
N HIS A 125 -9.04 10.22 -11.28
CA HIS A 125 -9.07 11.36 -12.20
C HIS A 125 -8.83 10.86 -13.64
N HIS A 126 -9.20 11.69 -14.61
CA HIS A 126 -8.80 11.45 -15.99
C HIS A 126 -7.41 11.99 -16.26
N SER A 127 -6.66 11.26 -17.09
CA SER A 127 -5.49 11.77 -17.81
C SER A 127 -5.84 11.90 -19.29
N GLU A 128 -5.27 12.91 -19.94
CA GLU A 128 -5.38 13.11 -21.37
C GLU A 128 -4.21 12.41 -22.08
N GLY A 129 -4.53 11.72 -23.16
CA GLY A 129 -3.56 11.07 -24.03
C GLY A 129 -4.01 11.13 -25.48
N VAL A 130 -3.29 10.41 -26.33
CA VAL A 130 -3.63 10.24 -27.74
C VAL A 130 -3.87 8.77 -28.03
N ALA A 131 -4.94 8.48 -28.76
CA ALA A 131 -5.20 7.17 -29.33
C ALA A 131 -5.00 7.22 -30.85
N VAL A 132 -4.58 6.11 -31.43
CA VAL A 132 -4.55 5.91 -32.88
C VAL A 132 -5.77 5.07 -33.23
N THR A 133 -6.65 5.57 -34.10
CA THR A 133 -7.84 4.83 -34.53
C THR A 133 -7.47 3.72 -35.52
N ASP A 134 -8.45 2.90 -35.91
CA ASP A 134 -8.24 1.85 -36.90
C ASP A 134 -7.83 2.40 -38.29
N GLU A 135 -8.18 3.66 -38.58
CA GLU A 135 -7.79 4.41 -39.78
C GLU A 135 -6.39 5.04 -39.69
N LEU A 136 -5.67 4.80 -38.59
CA LEU A 136 -4.36 5.39 -38.27
C LEU A 136 -4.41 6.91 -38.01
N ASP A 137 -5.57 7.46 -37.67
CA ASP A 137 -5.72 8.85 -37.26
C ASP A 137 -5.41 9.05 -35.78
N VAL A 138 -4.79 10.19 -35.43
CA VAL A 138 -4.48 10.55 -34.04
C VAL A 138 -5.65 11.33 -33.44
N THR A 139 -6.27 10.78 -32.40
CA THR A 139 -7.40 11.40 -31.70
C THR A 139 -7.11 11.60 -30.22
N PRO A 140 -7.60 12.69 -29.60
CA PRO A 140 -7.54 12.85 -28.15
C PRO A 140 -8.32 11.73 -27.46
N SER A 141 -7.74 11.13 -26.42
CA SER A 141 -8.39 10.11 -25.60
C SER A 141 -8.29 10.48 -24.13
N ARG A 142 -9.41 10.37 -23.41
CA ARG A 142 -9.47 10.51 -21.96
C ARG A 142 -9.62 9.14 -21.34
N HIS A 143 -8.73 8.84 -20.40
CA HIS A 143 -8.71 7.55 -19.70
C HIS A 143 -8.53 7.79 -18.21
N LEU A 144 -8.96 6.82 -17.39
CA LEU A 144 -8.73 6.85 -15.95
C LEU A 144 -7.23 6.74 -15.66
N ASP A 145 -6.71 7.66 -14.87
CA ASP A 145 -5.33 7.62 -14.40
C ASP A 145 -5.23 6.73 -13.16
N LEU A 146 -4.91 5.46 -13.39
CA LEU A 146 -4.65 4.50 -12.32
C LEU A 146 -3.23 4.65 -11.73
N GLY A 147 -2.33 5.37 -12.41
CA GLY A 147 -0.96 5.60 -11.95
C GLY A 147 -0.88 6.65 -10.83
N GLN A 148 -1.78 7.64 -10.83
CA GLN A 148 -1.84 8.71 -9.83
C GLN A 148 -2.97 8.52 -8.79
N LEU A 149 -2.92 7.40 -8.07
CA LEU A 149 -3.79 7.22 -6.90
C LEU A 149 -3.37 8.13 -5.75
N HIS A 150 -4.25 9.07 -5.42
CA HIS A 150 -4.09 9.98 -4.27
C HIS A 150 -5.09 9.68 -3.15
N LEU A 151 -6.30 9.24 -3.51
CA LEU A 151 -7.40 8.98 -2.59
C LEU A 151 -7.94 7.60 -2.89
N ALA A 152 -7.44 6.62 -2.15
CA ALA A 152 -7.90 5.25 -2.25
C ALA A 152 -7.76 4.54 -0.90
N ALA A 153 -8.71 3.68 -0.62
CA ALA A 153 -8.72 2.79 0.54
C ALA A 153 -9.08 1.38 0.09
N ARG A 154 -8.56 0.40 0.82
CA ARG A 154 -8.94 -1.00 0.70
C ARG A 154 -9.27 -1.54 2.08
N ILE A 155 -10.44 -2.17 2.18
CA ILE A 155 -10.94 -2.79 3.40
C ILE A 155 -10.87 -4.31 3.19
N ASN A 156 -10.14 -5.01 4.06
CA ASN A 156 -10.23 -6.46 4.20
C ASN A 156 -11.51 -6.77 4.97
N VAL A 157 -12.56 -7.14 4.25
CA VAL A 157 -13.89 -7.37 4.83
C VAL A 157 -13.88 -8.65 5.68
N SER A 158 -13.21 -9.70 5.21
CA SER A 158 -13.12 -10.96 5.97
C SER A 158 -12.46 -10.74 7.33
N GLU A 159 -11.38 -9.97 7.40
CA GLU A 159 -10.72 -9.65 8.68
C GLU A 159 -11.60 -8.78 9.58
N TRP A 160 -12.26 -7.76 9.01
CA TRP A 160 -13.19 -6.91 9.75
C TRP A 160 -14.34 -7.71 10.39
N GLN A 161 -14.89 -8.69 9.68
CA GLN A 161 -16.00 -9.51 10.17
C GLN A 161 -15.56 -10.59 11.17
N ASN A 162 -14.42 -11.23 10.92
CA ASN A 162 -14.00 -12.42 11.67
C ASN A 162 -13.10 -12.10 12.86
N ASN A 163 -12.45 -10.94 12.90
CA ASN A 163 -11.52 -10.56 13.97
C ASN A 163 -11.88 -9.22 14.63
N LYS A 164 -12.69 -9.28 15.70
CA LYS A 164 -13.11 -8.10 16.48
C LYS A 164 -11.98 -7.35 17.18
N GLN A 165 -10.81 -7.98 17.33
CA GLN A 165 -9.64 -7.35 17.95
C GLN A 165 -8.72 -6.68 16.92
N SER A 166 -8.94 -6.92 15.63
CA SER A 166 -8.12 -6.37 14.56
C SER A 166 -8.22 -4.85 14.51
N LYS A 167 -7.06 -4.20 14.39
CA LYS A 167 -6.93 -2.74 14.27
C LYS A 167 -6.30 -2.31 12.95
N GLN A 168 -6.23 -3.20 11.97
CA GLN A 168 -5.42 -3.00 10.76
C GLN A 168 -6.04 -3.60 9.49
N TYR A 169 -7.36 -3.73 9.42
CA TYR A 169 -8.05 -4.27 8.24
C TYR A 169 -8.37 -3.24 7.17
N ILE A 170 -8.08 -1.95 7.40
CA ILE A 170 -8.21 -0.88 6.41
C ILE A 170 -6.82 -0.34 6.08
N SER A 171 -6.44 -0.38 4.80
CA SER A 171 -5.30 0.39 4.31
C SER A 171 -5.80 1.59 3.51
N PHE A 172 -5.10 2.73 3.59
CA PHE A 172 -5.41 3.91 2.78
C PHE A 172 -4.16 4.71 2.41
N ILE A 173 -4.24 5.47 1.31
CA ILE A 173 -3.14 6.34 0.87
C ILE A 173 -3.11 7.58 1.78
N LYS A 174 -2.01 7.78 2.52
CA LYS A 174 -1.82 8.97 3.34
C LYS A 174 -1.37 10.14 2.46
N GLY A 175 -2.01 11.29 2.59
CA GLY A 175 -1.59 12.51 1.91
C GLY A 175 -0.15 12.89 2.26
N LYS A 176 0.63 13.33 1.27
CA LYS A 176 1.98 13.86 1.51
C LYS A 176 1.89 15.14 2.35
N ASN A 177 2.72 15.23 3.38
CA ASN A 177 2.93 16.42 4.22
C ASN A 177 1.71 16.90 5.02
N GLY A 178 0.85 16.00 5.50
CA GLY A 178 -0.28 16.38 6.38
C GLY A 178 -1.30 17.30 5.71
N LYS A 179 -1.37 17.30 4.38
CA LYS A 179 -2.38 18.07 3.64
C LYS A 179 -3.77 17.52 3.95
N LYS A 180 -4.66 18.42 4.39
CA LYS A 180 -6.10 18.19 4.61
C LYS A 180 -6.85 17.54 3.43
N VAL A 181 -6.26 17.54 2.23
CA VAL A 181 -6.83 16.96 1.00
C VAL A 181 -7.10 15.45 1.13
N SER A 182 -6.42 14.72 2.02
CA SER A 182 -6.73 13.30 2.27
C SER A 182 -7.58 13.06 3.52
N GLU A 183 -7.80 14.07 4.36
CA GLU A 183 -8.52 13.89 5.64
C GLU A 183 -9.99 13.60 5.40
N TYR A 184 -10.68 14.37 4.56
CA TYR A 184 -12.09 14.14 4.25
C TYR A 184 -12.35 12.74 3.69
N PHE A 185 -11.40 12.18 2.93
CA PHE A 185 -11.54 10.82 2.37
C PHE A 185 -11.36 9.76 3.47
N ARG A 186 -10.42 9.97 4.40
CA ARG A 186 -10.30 9.10 5.58
C ARG A 186 -11.55 9.18 6.47
N ASP A 187 -12.08 10.39 6.65
CA ASP A 187 -13.28 10.64 7.47
C ASP A 187 -14.54 10.04 6.80
N PHE A 188 -14.63 10.09 5.47
CA PHE A 188 -15.62 9.39 4.65
C PHE A 188 -15.63 7.88 4.92
N ILE A 189 -14.45 7.24 4.88
CA ILE A 189 -14.33 5.82 5.22
C ILE A 189 -14.62 5.58 6.71
N GLY A 190 -14.47 6.60 7.55
CA GLY A 190 -14.53 6.49 9.00
C GLY A 190 -13.34 5.68 9.55
N CYS A 191 -12.16 5.83 8.96
CA CYS A 191 -10.97 5.07 9.35
C CYS A 191 -10.13 5.82 10.39
N GLN A 192 -9.86 5.19 11.53
CA GLN A 192 -8.83 5.62 12.50
C GLN A 192 -7.55 4.81 12.30
N GLU A 193 -6.40 5.48 12.48
CA GLU A 193 -5.09 4.81 12.45
C GLU A 193 -4.98 3.85 13.64
N GLY A 194 -4.56 2.61 13.38
CA GLY A 194 -4.52 1.55 14.40
C GLY A 194 -3.13 1.06 14.74
N VAL A 195 -2.27 0.85 13.74
CA VAL A 195 -0.90 0.35 13.91
C VAL A 195 0.11 1.27 13.22
N ASP A 196 1.30 1.41 13.80
CA ASP A 196 2.45 2.05 13.13
C ASP A 196 3.14 1.02 12.23
N GLY A 197 2.64 0.85 11.00
CA GLY A 197 3.20 -0.10 10.04
C GLY A 197 4.73 0.02 9.85
N PRO A 198 5.29 1.22 9.65
CA PRO A 198 6.73 1.44 9.67
C PRO A 198 7.41 1.00 10.98
N GLY A 199 6.79 1.27 12.13
CA GLY A 199 7.26 0.85 13.45
C GLY A 199 7.31 -0.67 13.59
N GLU A 200 6.21 -1.37 13.30
CA GLU A 200 6.14 -2.83 13.37
C GLU A 200 7.12 -3.50 12.40
N THR A 201 7.25 -2.98 11.17
CA THR A 201 8.24 -3.49 10.21
C THR A 201 9.66 -3.32 10.77
N ARG A 202 10.00 -2.18 11.40
CA ARG A 202 11.32 -2.00 12.05
C ARG A 202 11.52 -2.96 13.21
N THR A 203 10.50 -3.17 14.03
CA THR A 203 10.55 -4.10 15.16
C THR A 203 10.74 -5.54 14.68
N LEU A 204 10.07 -5.96 13.60
CA LEU A 204 10.30 -7.27 12.96
C LEU A 204 11.75 -7.42 12.49
N LEU A 205 12.26 -6.42 11.77
CA LEU A 205 13.62 -6.46 11.24
C LEU A 205 14.66 -6.50 12.35
N LYS A 206 14.41 -5.78 13.46
CA LYS A 206 15.24 -5.87 14.67
C LYS A 206 15.18 -7.26 15.29
N ALA A 207 13.99 -7.81 15.49
CA ALA A 207 13.82 -9.16 16.03
C ALA A 207 14.53 -10.22 15.16
N PHE A 208 14.52 -10.03 13.85
CA PHE A 208 15.24 -10.87 12.91
C PHE A 208 16.77 -10.76 13.06
N SER A 209 17.31 -9.54 13.15
CA SER A 209 18.74 -9.34 13.43
C SER A 209 19.15 -9.99 14.76
N ASP A 210 18.39 -9.77 15.83
CA ASP A 210 18.65 -10.36 17.15
C ASP A 210 18.56 -11.90 17.14
N PHE A 211 17.71 -12.48 16.27
CA PHE A 211 17.59 -13.92 16.08
C PHE A 211 18.83 -14.49 15.39
N VAL A 212 19.22 -13.89 14.26
CA VAL A 212 20.42 -14.29 13.50
C VAL A 212 21.69 -14.20 14.36
N GLU A 213 21.82 -13.13 15.15
CA GLU A 213 22.93 -12.96 16.10
C GLU A 213 22.91 -14.03 17.21
N SER A 214 21.72 -14.39 17.73
CA SER A 214 21.61 -15.40 18.80
C SER A 214 21.91 -16.83 18.35
N GLU A 215 21.77 -17.10 17.06
CA GLU A 215 22.05 -18.42 16.46
C GLU A 215 23.53 -18.58 16.06
N ASP A 216 24.35 -17.52 16.19
CA ASP A 216 25.78 -17.50 15.82
C ASP A 216 26.03 -18.08 14.41
N LEU A 217 25.19 -17.68 13.46
CA LEU A 217 25.19 -18.24 12.12
C LEU A 217 26.40 -17.76 11.30
N PRO A 218 26.97 -18.62 10.44
CA PRO A 218 27.93 -18.17 9.43
C PRO A 218 27.33 -17.07 8.53
N ASP A 219 28.16 -16.12 8.10
CA ASP A 219 27.76 -14.97 7.27
C ASP A 219 26.90 -15.36 6.06
N GLU A 220 27.22 -16.49 5.41
CA GLU A 220 26.47 -16.99 4.25
C GLU A 220 25.03 -17.37 4.62
N SER A 221 24.85 -18.12 5.73
CA SER A 221 23.53 -18.52 6.22
C SER A 221 22.70 -17.33 6.71
N ALA A 222 23.35 -16.39 7.40
CA ALA A 222 22.72 -15.13 7.81
C ALA A 222 22.20 -14.34 6.60
N ARG A 223 22.99 -14.26 5.52
CA ARG A 223 22.61 -13.60 4.26
C ARG A 223 21.45 -14.31 3.57
N GLU A 224 21.45 -15.64 3.52
CA GLU A 224 20.34 -16.42 2.95
C GLU A 224 19.03 -16.17 3.70
N LYS A 225 19.03 -16.27 5.03
CA LYS A 225 17.84 -16.00 5.85
C LYS A 225 17.35 -14.56 5.70
N THR A 226 18.28 -13.60 5.62
CA THR A 226 17.96 -12.18 5.38
C THR A 226 17.27 -11.99 4.04
N LYS A 227 17.79 -12.65 3.00
CA LYS A 227 17.19 -12.63 1.67
C LYS A 227 15.78 -13.22 1.70
N THR A 228 15.57 -14.36 2.37
CA THR A 228 14.24 -14.98 2.50
C THR A 228 13.23 -14.06 3.15
N LEU A 229 13.59 -13.39 4.26
CA LEU A 229 12.71 -12.40 4.90
C LEU A 229 12.34 -11.28 3.93
N VAL A 230 13.35 -10.70 3.25
CA VAL A 230 13.13 -9.58 2.33
C VAL A 230 12.30 -9.99 1.13
N ASP A 231 12.50 -11.19 0.59
CA ASP A 231 11.77 -11.71 -0.56
C ASP A 231 10.31 -11.99 -0.19
N TYR A 232 10.05 -12.63 0.96
CA TYR A 232 8.70 -12.82 1.48
C TYR A 232 7.99 -11.48 1.72
N ALA A 233 8.65 -10.56 2.43
CA ALA A 233 8.10 -9.24 2.71
C ALA A 233 7.79 -8.44 1.44
N SER A 234 8.67 -8.55 0.44
CA SER A 234 8.48 -7.90 -0.87
C SER A 234 7.32 -8.52 -1.66
N SER A 235 7.16 -9.84 -1.59
CA SER A 235 6.03 -10.57 -2.19
C SER A 235 4.71 -10.16 -1.55
N GLN A 236 4.63 -10.20 -0.22
CA GLN A 236 3.46 -9.75 0.54
C GLN A 236 3.10 -8.30 0.22
N ALA A 237 4.10 -7.41 0.16
CA ALA A 237 3.88 -6.02 -0.23
C ALA A 237 3.43 -5.83 -1.70
N LYS A 238 3.78 -6.76 -2.61
CA LYS A 238 3.32 -6.76 -4.01
C LYS A 238 1.86 -7.23 -4.11
N LEU A 239 1.49 -8.24 -3.35
CA LEU A 239 0.10 -8.71 -3.21
C LEU A 239 -0.76 -7.73 -2.38
N GLY A 240 -0.10 -6.89 -1.58
CA GLY A 240 -0.72 -5.98 -0.63
C GLY A 240 -1.34 -6.70 0.57
N GLU A 241 -0.83 -7.89 0.87
CA GLU A 241 -1.22 -8.71 2.00
C GLU A 241 -0.29 -8.42 3.20
N PRO A 242 -0.76 -8.65 4.44
CA PRO A 242 0.09 -8.54 5.62
C PRO A 242 1.10 -9.70 5.67
N MET A 243 2.20 -9.51 6.39
CA MET A 243 3.20 -10.55 6.63
C MET A 243 2.79 -11.38 7.84
N GLY A 244 2.51 -12.67 7.62
CA GLY A 244 2.28 -13.63 8.70
C GLY A 244 3.59 -14.05 9.36
N LEU A 245 3.71 -13.87 10.68
CA LEU A 245 4.96 -14.19 11.39
C LEU A 245 5.24 -15.68 11.47
N GLU A 246 4.21 -16.52 11.54
CA GLU A 246 4.37 -17.97 11.57
C GLU A 246 4.81 -18.52 10.21
N GLU A 247 4.21 -18.03 9.12
CA GLU A 247 4.64 -18.36 7.75
C GLU A 247 6.08 -17.90 7.49
N LEU A 248 6.40 -16.65 7.86
CA LEU A 248 7.76 -16.12 7.73
C LEU A 248 8.77 -16.97 8.52
N SER A 249 8.44 -17.40 9.73
CA SER A 249 9.30 -18.28 10.52
C SER A 249 9.56 -19.62 9.82
N GLY A 250 8.52 -20.22 9.21
CA GLY A 250 8.65 -21.44 8.42
C GLY A 250 9.55 -21.27 7.20
N LEU A 251 9.47 -20.12 6.52
CA LEU A 251 10.31 -19.81 5.36
C LEU A 251 11.77 -19.55 5.75
N ILE A 252 12.02 -18.91 6.89
CA ILE A 252 13.37 -18.61 7.38
C ILE A 252 14.14 -19.89 7.76
N ASP A 253 13.45 -20.90 8.29
CA ASP A 253 14.07 -22.13 8.76
C ASP A 253 13.11 -23.32 8.56
N GLU A 254 13.22 -23.99 7.41
CA GLU A 254 12.34 -25.13 7.08
C GLU A 254 12.52 -26.33 8.03
N ASP A 255 13.74 -26.49 8.59
CA ASP A 255 14.06 -27.56 9.55
C ASP A 255 13.49 -27.26 10.95
N ARG A 256 13.45 -25.98 11.34
CA ARG A 256 12.91 -25.49 12.61
C ARG A 256 11.89 -24.37 12.37
N PRO A 257 10.70 -24.68 11.82
CA PRO A 257 9.76 -23.69 11.30
C PRO A 257 9.19 -22.75 12.37
N LYS A 258 9.32 -23.10 13.65
CA LYS A 258 8.88 -22.25 14.77
C LYS A 258 9.99 -21.46 15.45
N ALA A 259 11.26 -21.70 15.12
CA ALA A 259 12.38 -21.11 15.85
C ALA A 259 12.33 -19.57 15.90
N PHE A 260 12.07 -18.94 14.76
CA PHE A 260 11.99 -17.48 14.68
C PHE A 260 10.71 -16.94 15.33
N TYR A 261 9.56 -17.60 15.10
CA TYR A 261 8.30 -17.22 15.74
C TYR A 261 8.38 -17.29 17.27
N ASP A 262 8.91 -18.40 17.80
CA ASP A 262 9.12 -18.59 19.23
C ASP A 262 10.14 -17.58 19.78
N HIS A 263 11.18 -17.23 19.03
CA HIS A 263 12.11 -16.16 19.40
C HIS A 263 11.38 -14.82 19.60
N ILE A 264 10.48 -14.45 18.67
CA ILE A 264 9.68 -13.23 18.77
C ILE A 264 8.79 -13.27 20.03
N ARG A 265 8.13 -14.41 20.29
CA ARG A 265 7.22 -14.58 21.43
C ARG A 265 7.94 -14.59 22.77
N ASN A 266 9.09 -15.25 22.86
CA ASN A 266 9.85 -15.37 24.11
C ASN A 266 10.52 -14.07 24.55
N LYS A 267 10.96 -13.24 23.59
CA LYS A 267 11.59 -11.94 23.87
C LYS A 267 10.59 -10.77 23.93
N ASP A 268 9.30 -11.04 23.74
CA ASP A 268 8.20 -10.07 23.82
C ASP A 268 8.44 -8.78 23.02
N TYR A 269 8.67 -8.93 21.72
CA TYR A 269 8.79 -7.76 20.82
C TYR A 269 7.45 -7.01 20.61
N GLY A 270 6.35 -7.48 21.19
CA GLY A 270 5.03 -6.86 21.06
C GLY A 270 4.43 -6.90 19.65
N LEU A 271 4.94 -7.78 18.78
CA LEU A 271 4.45 -7.90 17.40
C LEU A 271 3.13 -8.68 17.33
N SER A 272 2.17 -8.15 16.57
CA SER A 272 0.96 -8.87 16.17
C SER A 272 1.30 -10.12 15.34
N PRO A 273 0.45 -11.17 15.32
CA PRO A 273 0.67 -12.36 14.49
C PRO A 273 0.84 -12.07 13.00
N GLU A 274 0.22 -11.00 12.52
CA GLU A 274 0.35 -10.46 11.18
C GLU A 274 0.72 -8.99 11.28
N ILE A 275 1.65 -8.52 10.44
CA ILE A 275 2.08 -7.13 10.43
C ILE A 275 2.06 -6.53 9.02
N PRO A 276 1.88 -5.21 8.86
CA PRO A 276 1.95 -4.58 7.55
C PRO A 276 3.34 -4.66 6.92
N ALA A 277 3.40 -4.92 5.61
CA ALA A 277 4.64 -4.85 4.84
C ALA A 277 4.96 -3.39 4.41
N ASP A 278 5.66 -2.61 5.24
CA ASP A 278 6.05 -1.25 4.86
C ASP A 278 7.22 -1.24 3.87
N LYS A 279 6.91 -1.03 2.59
CA LYS A 279 7.90 -0.98 1.48
C LYS A 279 9.04 -0.01 1.72
N ARG A 280 8.79 1.12 2.40
CA ARG A 280 9.84 2.13 2.61
C ARG A 280 10.83 1.63 3.64
N THR A 281 10.35 1.14 4.79
CA THR A 281 11.19 0.55 5.84
C THR A 281 11.97 -0.66 5.31
N LEU A 282 11.33 -1.56 4.55
CA LEU A 282 12.01 -2.72 3.95
C LEU A 282 13.14 -2.31 3.00
N ASN A 283 12.92 -1.27 2.19
CA ASN A 283 13.97 -0.75 1.30
C ASN A 283 15.13 -0.11 2.07
N GLN A 284 14.84 0.61 3.16
CA GLN A 284 15.86 1.21 4.03
C GLN A 284 16.70 0.14 4.75
N PHE A 285 16.08 -0.99 5.10
CA PHE A 285 16.80 -2.14 5.67
C PHE A 285 17.71 -2.80 4.64
N ARG A 286 17.24 -2.98 3.41
CA ARG A 286 18.02 -3.62 2.34
C ARG A 286 19.18 -2.78 1.86
N ARG A 287 19.06 -1.45 1.86
CA ARG A 287 19.99 -0.55 1.18
C ARG A 287 20.25 0.75 1.95
N PHE A 288 21.50 1.17 1.96
CA PHE A 288 21.87 2.54 2.28
C PHE A 288 21.67 3.44 1.06
N THR A 289 21.10 4.63 1.25
CA THR A 289 20.91 5.61 0.19
C THR A 289 21.19 7.02 0.68
N GLY A 290 21.89 7.83 -0.11
CA GLY A 290 22.17 9.24 0.18
C GLY A 290 22.21 10.09 -1.09
N ARG A 291 21.76 11.33 -1.01
CA ARG A 291 21.82 12.31 -2.11
C ARG A 291 22.28 13.66 -1.57
N ALA A 292 23.27 14.26 -2.21
CA ALA A 292 23.77 15.60 -1.88
C ALA A 292 24.38 16.22 -3.15
N GLU A 293 24.05 17.47 -3.48
CA GLU A 293 24.72 18.32 -4.48
C GLU A 293 25.36 17.59 -5.70
N GLY A 294 24.55 16.92 -6.52
CA GLY A 294 25.03 16.22 -7.73
C GLY A 294 25.59 14.81 -7.50
N LEU A 295 25.67 14.35 -6.25
CA LEU A 295 26.03 12.99 -5.84
C LEU A 295 24.79 12.20 -5.40
N SER A 296 24.68 10.97 -5.90
CA SER A 296 23.67 9.98 -5.47
C SER A 296 24.35 8.65 -5.22
N ILE A 297 24.28 8.15 -3.99
CA ILE A 297 24.86 6.87 -3.56
C ILE A 297 23.73 5.93 -3.14
N SER A 298 23.81 4.67 -3.60
CA SER A 298 22.89 3.60 -3.18
C SER A 298 23.59 2.25 -3.26
N PHE A 299 23.66 1.50 -2.16
CA PHE A 299 24.27 0.17 -2.11
C PHE A 299 23.53 -0.73 -1.11
N GLU A 300 23.65 -2.05 -1.29
CA GLU A 300 23.02 -3.02 -0.39
C GLU A 300 23.75 -3.09 0.94
N ALA A 301 23.00 -3.24 2.04
CA ALA A 301 23.55 -3.19 3.39
C ALA A 301 24.67 -4.21 3.61
N HIS A 302 24.56 -5.41 3.02
CA HIS A 302 25.56 -6.47 3.12
C HIS A 302 26.93 -6.12 2.50
N LEU A 303 27.03 -5.06 1.69
CA LEU A 303 28.29 -4.62 1.11
C LEU A 303 29.12 -3.77 2.08
N LEU A 304 28.51 -3.27 3.16
CA LEU A 304 29.21 -2.54 4.22
C LEU A 304 30.13 -3.50 5.00
N GLY A 305 31.40 -3.13 5.14
CA GLY A 305 32.44 -3.98 5.72
C GLY A 305 33.17 -4.90 4.72
N ASP A 306 32.66 -5.03 3.48
CA ASP A 306 33.29 -5.81 2.40
C ASP A 306 33.77 -4.87 1.27
N LYS A 307 32.90 -4.57 0.31
CA LYS A 307 33.20 -3.67 -0.81
C LYS A 307 33.07 -2.20 -0.46
N ILE A 308 32.34 -1.89 0.60
CA ILE A 308 32.11 -0.54 1.08
C ILE A 308 32.65 -0.43 2.50
N GLU A 309 33.60 0.48 2.73
CA GLU A 309 34.11 0.78 4.07
C GLU A 309 33.67 2.18 4.46
N TYR A 310 33.16 2.34 5.68
CA TYR A 310 32.81 3.63 6.26
C TYR A 310 33.78 3.96 7.39
N ASP A 311 34.48 5.09 7.25
CA ASP A 311 35.28 5.69 8.30
C ASP A 311 34.46 6.82 8.93
N GLU A 312 33.93 6.56 10.12
CA GLU A 312 33.10 7.51 10.88
C GLU A 312 33.91 8.75 11.29
N ALA A 313 35.16 8.58 11.73
CA ALA A 313 35.99 9.67 12.22
C ALA A 313 36.38 10.64 11.09
N ALA A 314 36.68 10.10 9.91
CA ALA A 314 36.99 10.89 8.71
C ALA A 314 35.75 11.28 7.90
N GLY A 315 34.56 10.80 8.26
CA GLY A 315 33.33 11.01 7.49
C GLY A 315 33.42 10.51 6.05
N THR A 316 34.19 9.44 5.80
CA THR A 316 34.56 8.99 4.45
C THR A 316 33.95 7.63 4.12
N LEU A 317 33.50 7.46 2.87
CA LEU A 317 33.04 6.19 2.34
C LEU A 317 34.00 5.71 1.23
N ILE A 318 34.65 4.57 1.43
CA ILE A 318 35.57 3.95 0.47
C ILE A 318 34.80 2.87 -0.31
N ILE A 319 34.86 2.94 -1.64
CA ILE A 319 34.23 1.97 -2.53
C ILE A 319 35.31 1.16 -3.25
N LYS A 320 35.38 -0.14 -2.95
CA LYS A 320 36.28 -1.09 -3.60
C LYS A 320 35.59 -1.75 -4.79
N GLY A 321 36.34 -1.99 -5.86
CA GLY A 321 35.82 -2.68 -7.05
C GLY A 321 34.74 -1.88 -7.79
N LEU A 322 35.04 -0.64 -8.18
CA LEU A 322 34.11 0.23 -8.90
C LEU A 322 33.53 -0.44 -10.15
N PRO A 323 32.26 -0.14 -10.51
CA PRO A 323 31.65 -0.64 -11.75
C PRO A 323 32.49 -0.25 -12.97
N THR A 324 32.69 -1.18 -13.90
CA THR A 324 33.54 -0.98 -15.09
C THR A 324 33.19 0.29 -15.86
N GLN A 325 31.89 0.55 -16.04
CA GLN A 325 31.41 1.74 -16.74
C GLN A 325 31.83 3.06 -16.07
N LEU A 326 31.87 3.09 -14.73
CA LEU A 326 32.33 4.25 -13.98
C LEU A 326 33.86 4.37 -14.06
N THR A 327 34.57 3.24 -13.91
CA THR A 327 36.03 3.20 -14.06
C THR A 327 36.48 3.72 -15.43
N ASP A 328 35.80 3.33 -16.51
CA ASP A 328 36.13 3.78 -17.86
C ASP A 328 35.87 5.29 -18.05
N GLN A 329 34.78 5.82 -17.50
CA GLN A 329 34.51 7.26 -17.53
C GLN A 329 35.57 8.07 -16.80
N LEU A 330 36.02 7.60 -15.63
CA LEU A 330 37.09 8.23 -14.85
C LEU A 330 38.43 8.17 -15.60
N LYS A 331 38.77 7.03 -16.19
CA LYS A 331 40.01 6.86 -16.97
C LYS A 331 40.06 7.72 -18.23
N ARG A 332 38.94 7.98 -18.89
CA ARG A 332 38.89 8.84 -20.10
C ARG A 332 39.11 10.33 -19.81
N ARG A 333 38.95 10.75 -18.55
CA ARG A 333 39.16 12.13 -18.11
C ARG A 333 40.57 12.38 -17.56
N ASN A 334 41.33 11.32 -17.34
CA ASN A 334 42.74 11.34 -16.94
C ASN A 334 43.63 11.03 -18.13
#